data_AF-A0A1I2MJ72-F1
#
_entry.id   AF-A0A1I2MJ72-F1
#
_cell.length_a   1.000
_cell.length_b   1.000
_cell.length_c   1.000
_cell.angle_alpha   90.00
_cell.angle_beta   90.00
_cell.angle_gamma   90.00
#
_symmetry.space_group_name_H-M   'P 1'
#
loop_
_entity.id
_entity.type
_entity.pdbx_description
1 polymer ?
#
loop_
_entity_poly.entity_id
_entity_poly.type
_entity_poly.pdbx_seq_one_letter_code
_entity_poly.pdbx_strand_id
1 'polypeptide(L)'
;MARKNKILVPEAQKGLDDLKQRLLKSQTPENAKFEVAEEKGIPLNRYDNGDLSTRDAGRIGGPIGGQMVKELVRQAQKDLMEKNK
;
A
#
# COMPACT_ATOMS: atom_id res chain seq x y z
N MET A 1 -8.59 5.36 18.56
CA MET A 1 -7.21 5.72 18.15
C MET A 1 -7.29 6.63 16.93
N ALA A 2 -6.64 7.80 16.95
CA ALA A 2 -6.60 8.69 15.80
C ALA A 2 -5.96 7.97 14.60
N ARG A 3 -6.59 8.05 13.41
CA ARG A 3 -6.08 7.50 12.15
C ARG A 3 -4.75 8.19 11.82
N LYS A 4 -3.61 7.66 12.29
CA LYS A 4 -2.25 8.18 12.04
C LYS A 4 -1.72 7.80 10.65
N ASN A 5 -2.57 7.86 9.63
CA ASN A 5 -2.15 7.62 8.24
C ASN A 5 -2.04 8.96 7.51
N LYS A 6 -1.25 9.90 8.05
CA LYS A 6 -1.07 11.20 7.41
C LYS A 6 0.00 11.08 6.34
N ILE A 7 -0.42 11.19 5.09
CA ILE A 7 0.48 11.22 3.93
C ILE A 7 1.28 12.52 3.99
N LEU A 8 2.56 12.47 3.56
CA LEU A 8 3.46 13.62 3.59
C LEU A 8 2.92 14.80 2.77
N VAL A 9 2.31 14.51 1.62
CA VAL A 9 1.62 15.46 0.75
C VAL A 9 0.13 15.11 0.75
N PRO A 10 -0.73 15.81 1.53
CA PRO A 10 -2.15 15.48 1.65
C PRO A 10 -2.90 15.44 0.31
N GLU A 11 -2.55 16.32 -0.61
CA GLU A 11 -3.18 16.46 -1.92
C GLU A 11 -2.92 15.25 -2.83
N ALA A 12 -1.88 14.46 -2.52
CA ALA A 12 -1.51 13.27 -3.28
C ALA A 12 -2.36 12.03 -2.94
N GLN A 13 -3.27 12.11 -1.97
CA GLN A 13 -4.11 10.99 -1.51
C GLN A 13 -4.76 10.24 -2.68
N LYS A 14 -5.45 10.97 -3.57
CA LYS A 14 -6.14 10.38 -4.71
C LYS A 14 -5.19 9.63 -5.64
N GLY A 15 -4.05 10.24 -5.99
CA GLY A 15 -3.05 9.62 -6.86
C GLY A 15 -2.41 8.36 -6.24
N LEU A 16 -2.23 8.34 -4.92
CA LEU A 16 -1.75 7.16 -4.21
C LEU A 16 -2.80 6.04 -4.15
N ASP A 17 -4.08 6.38 -4.02
CA ASP A 17 -5.17 5.41 -4.10
C ASP A 17 -5.28 4.80 -5.50
N ASP A 18 -5.18 5.60 -6.55
CA ASP A 18 -5.16 5.15 -7.95
C ASP A 18 -3.95 4.25 -8.25
N LEU A 19 -2.76 4.65 -7.76
CA LEU A 19 -1.54 3.84 -7.87
C LEU A 19 -1.71 2.48 -7.18
N LYS A 20 -2.30 2.49 -5.97
CA LYS A 20 -2.53 1.28 -5.19
C LYS A 20 -3.48 0.33 -5.91
N GLN A 21 -4.56 0.84 -6.51
CA GLN A 21 -5.47 0.03 -7.33
C GLN A 21 -4.76 -0.57 -8.55
N ARG A 22 -3.96 0.23 -9.25
CA ARG A 22 -3.23 -0.22 -10.44
C ARG A 22 -2.26 -1.37 -10.15
N LEU A 23 -1.54 -1.30 -9.04
CA LEU A 23 -0.52 -2.29 -8.68
C LEU A 23 -1.14 -3.59 -8.16
N LEU A 24 -2.18 -3.50 -7.33
CA LEU A 24 -2.74 -4.64 -6.63
C LEU A 24 -3.82 -5.37 -7.41
N LYS A 25 -4.29 -4.81 -8.53
CA LYS A 25 -5.39 -5.36 -9.37
C LYS A 25 -6.69 -5.65 -8.59
N SER A 26 -6.79 -5.20 -7.36
CA SER A 26 -7.96 -5.33 -6.49
C SER A 26 -8.99 -4.24 -6.82
N GLN A 27 -10.28 -4.56 -6.75
CA GLN A 27 -11.36 -3.57 -6.98
C GLN A 27 -11.29 -2.36 -6.04
N THR A 28 -10.79 -2.54 -4.81
CA THR A 28 -10.66 -1.44 -3.85
C THR A 28 -9.34 -1.51 -3.08
N PRO A 29 -8.75 -0.35 -2.72
CA PRO A 29 -7.56 -0.26 -1.88
C PRO A 29 -7.67 -1.02 -0.55
N GLU A 30 -8.89 -1.18 -0.05
CA GLU A 30 -9.18 -1.83 1.22
C GLU A 30 -9.23 -3.35 1.12
N ASN A 31 -9.53 -3.90 -0.06
CA ASN A 31 -9.61 -5.35 -0.27
C ASN A 31 -8.23 -5.99 -0.43
N ALA A 32 -7.26 -5.26 -0.99
CA ALA A 32 -5.91 -5.80 -1.21
C ALA A 32 -5.22 -6.36 0.05
N LYS A 33 -5.44 -5.78 1.23
CA LYS A 33 -4.88 -6.30 2.49
C LYS A 33 -5.47 -7.66 2.88
N PHE A 34 -6.73 -7.92 2.53
CA PHE A 34 -7.39 -9.20 2.81
C PHE A 34 -6.91 -10.26 1.83
N GLU A 35 -6.75 -9.91 0.54
CA GLU A 35 -6.18 -10.82 -0.47
C GLU A 35 -4.76 -11.25 -0.10
N VAL A 36 -3.89 -10.31 0.30
CA VAL A 36 -2.53 -10.63 0.75
C VAL A 36 -2.55 -11.45 2.05
N ALA A 37 -3.46 -11.16 2.97
CA ALA A 37 -3.59 -11.93 4.20
C ALA A 37 -4.01 -13.38 3.93
N GLU A 38 -4.98 -13.59 3.03
CA GLU A 38 -5.44 -14.90 2.59
C GLU A 38 -4.30 -15.69 1.92
N GLU A 39 -3.56 -15.06 0.99
CA GLU A 39 -2.39 -15.67 0.34
C GLU A 39 -1.32 -16.11 1.35
N LYS A 40 -1.14 -15.34 2.43
CA LYS A 40 -0.14 -15.63 3.48
C LYS A 40 -0.68 -16.50 4.62
N GLY A 41 -1.95 -16.90 4.60
CA GLY A 41 -2.59 -17.67 5.66
C GLY A 41 -2.68 -16.94 7.00
N ILE A 42 -2.78 -15.60 6.96
CA ILE A 42 -2.82 -14.75 8.14
C ILE A 42 -4.28 -14.40 8.45
N PRO A 43 -4.79 -14.64 9.68
CA PRO A 43 -6.16 -14.32 10.04
C PRO A 43 -6.33 -12.80 10.17
N LEU A 44 -6.83 -12.17 9.10
CA LEU A 44 -7.17 -10.74 9.06
C LEU A 44 -8.68 -10.58 8.86
N ASN A 45 -9.35 -9.94 9.81
CA ASN A 45 -10.79 -9.68 9.76
C ASN A 45 -11.11 -8.17 9.61
N ARG A 46 -12.37 -7.83 9.34
CA ARG A 46 -12.80 -6.43 9.10
C ARG A 46 -13.02 -5.63 10.39
N TYR A 47 -13.09 -6.28 11.55
CA TYR A 47 -13.55 -5.68 12.80
C TYR A 47 -12.40 -5.39 13.76
N ASP A 48 -11.79 -6.43 14.31
CA ASP A 48 -10.74 -6.32 15.32
C ASP A 48 -9.58 -7.27 15.02
N ASN A 49 -8.39 -6.70 14.86
CA ASN A 49 -7.15 -7.43 14.65
C ASN A 49 -6.12 -7.09 15.74
N GLY A 50 -6.59 -6.76 16.95
CA GLY A 50 -5.72 -6.41 18.09
C GLY A 50 -4.68 -7.47 18.43
N ASP A 51 -5.03 -8.75 18.22
CA ASP A 51 -4.12 -9.89 18.46
C ASP A 51 -3.17 -10.18 17.30
N LEU A 52 -3.26 -9.43 16.19
CA LEU A 52 -2.39 -9.62 15.04
C LEU A 52 -0.95 -9.24 15.39
N SER A 53 -0.04 -10.19 15.27
CA SER A 53 1.37 -9.92 15.55
C SER A 53 1.92 -8.83 14.63
N THR A 54 2.84 -8.00 15.14
CA THR A 54 3.49 -6.96 14.33
C THR A 54 4.18 -7.55 13.10
N ARG A 55 4.71 -8.77 13.22
CA ARG A 55 5.31 -9.52 12.12
C ARG A 55 4.28 -9.82 11.03
N ASP A 56 3.09 -10.29 11.40
CA ASP A 56 2.06 -10.65 10.44
C ASP A 56 1.42 -9.41 9.80
N ALA A 57 1.22 -8.34 10.57
CA ALA A 57 0.85 -7.03 10.03
C ALA A 57 1.88 -6.54 8.99
N GLY A 58 3.18 -6.70 9.27
CA GLY A 58 4.25 -6.40 8.34
C GLY A 58 4.26 -7.29 7.09
N ARG A 59 3.94 -8.59 7.23
CA ARG A 59 3.83 -9.52 6.09
C ARG A 59 2.67 -9.17 5.16
N ILE A 60 1.59 -8.58 5.68
CA ILE A 60 0.47 -8.09 4.89
C ILE A 60 0.79 -6.73 4.26
N GLY A 61 1.23 -5.76 5.06
CA GLY A 61 1.43 -4.38 4.61
C GLY A 61 2.70 -4.17 3.78
N GLY A 62 3.74 -4.97 4.02
CA GLY A 62 5.05 -4.85 3.39
C GLY A 62 5.02 -4.99 1.87
N PRO A 63 4.42 -6.05 1.30
CA PRO A 63 4.28 -6.20 -0.15
C PRO A 63 3.51 -5.03 -0.79
N ILE A 64 2.43 -4.59 -0.14
CA ILE A 64 1.57 -3.49 -0.61
C ILE A 64 2.35 -2.18 -0.65
N GLY A 65 2.89 -1.74 0.49
CA GLY A 65 3.62 -0.47 0.60
C GLY A 65 4.93 -0.49 -0.15
N GLY A 66 5.65 -1.61 -0.13
CA GLY A 66 6.92 -1.78 -0.82
C GLY A 66 6.80 -1.68 -2.34
N GLN A 67 5.77 -2.30 -2.93
CA GLN A 67 5.49 -2.16 -4.36
C GLN A 67 5.13 -0.71 -4.73
N MET A 68 4.32 -0.03 -3.91
CA MET A 68 3.98 1.38 -4.14
C MET A 68 5.22 2.28 -4.13
N VAL A 69 6.08 2.16 -3.11
CA VAL A 69 7.30 2.96 -2.99
C VAL A 69 8.24 2.68 -4.17
N LYS A 70 8.43 1.41 -4.53
CA LYS A 70 9.26 1.01 -5.67
C LYS A 70 8.79 1.65 -6.98
N GLU A 71 7.47 1.65 -7.21
CA GLU A 71 6.89 2.24 -8.42
C GLU A 71 6.98 3.77 -8.43
N LEU A 72 6.76 4.44 -7.29
CA LEU A 72 6.96 5.89 -7.17
C LEU A 72 8.40 6.31 -7.48
N VAL A 73 9.37 5.60 -6.92
CA VAL A 73 10.80 5.87 -7.19
C VAL A 73 11.12 5.65 -8.67
N ARG A 74 10.59 4.58 -9.28
CA ARG A 74 10.78 4.30 -10.70
C ARG A 74 10.23 5.42 -11.59
N GLN A 75 9.04 5.94 -11.30
CA GLN A 75 8.44 7.05 -12.04
C GLN A 75 9.27 8.33 -11.88
N ALA A 76 9.67 8.66 -10.65
CA ALA A 76 10.51 9.83 -10.40
C ALA A 76 11.87 9.75 -11.15
N GLN A 77 12.51 8.58 -11.17
CA GLN A 77 13.73 8.36 -11.94
C GLN A 77 13.51 8.56 -13.44
N LYS A 78 12.41 8.04 -13.99
CA LYS A 78 12.05 8.21 -15.41
C LYS A 78 11.85 9.69 -15.76
N ASP A 79 11.10 10.42 -14.93
CA ASP A 79 10.83 11.84 -15.16
C ASP A 79 12.11 12.70 -15.08
N LEU A 80 13.04 12.35 -14.19
CA LEU A 80 14.34 13.01 -14.11
C LEU A 80 15.20 12.74 -15.36
N MET A 81 15.18 11.51 -15.89
CA MET A 81 15.89 11.17 -17.12
C MET A 81 15.32 11.90 -18.34
N GLU A 82 14.00 12.04 -18.43
CA GLU A 82 13.34 12.74 -19.54
C GLU A 82 13.58 14.25 -19.50
N LYS A 83 13.66 14.87 -18.30
CA LYS A 83 13.97 16.31 -18.14
C LYS A 83 15.42 16.67 -18.43
N ASN A 84 16.34 15.72 -18.29
CA ASN A 84 17.78 15.91 -18.54
C ASN A 84 18.18 15.64 -20.01
N LYS A 85 17.19 15.42 -20.88
CA LYS A 85 17.37 15.17 -22.32
C LYS A 85 16.91 16.37 -23.13
#